data_AF-A0A0C2H9J7-F1
#
_entry.id   AF-A0A0C2H9J7-F1
#
_cell.length_a   1.000
_cell.length_b   1.000
_cell.length_c   1.000
_cell.angle_alpha   90.00
_cell.angle_beta   90.00
_cell.angle_gamma   90.00
#
_symmetry.space_group_name_H-M   'P 1'
#
loop_
_entity.id
_entity.type
_entity.pdbx_description
1 polymer ?
#
loop_
_entity_poly.entity_id
_entity_poly.type
_entity_poly.pdbx_seq_one_letter_code
_entity_poly.pdbx_strand_id
1 'polypeptide(L)'
;MKYFVLLAVIAACFAFDKESMLKHNKISKEAVGSVEIKSTCDECQALVRRFSEAAKDPKKLAELKMLLNVLCHETSYVDECRVFVSKLDVIVKKLEPYLQDAHRVCKSFHMCSNSRLDAFHRIGLLYAKRGMNKVEGMNDLVCDECQFAAKELKTLVEDKEKQQAIRDFFSQNVCKHIPRYQGMCDMLVEQFLPEMFQELDSLLQDPKKACADIGFCPRMGAQRKLNAMSAGIQQFACHELLPSNFTAGCDDFLSLYLPTVLYMTFEQFTPEGVCKEMKSCDSVSLIRMSKLTKPQRNNLKCKSCAGVQEYLKTAVDRPETARFQHFVVSELKRSACDYLGDFATTCDQFVDGVIPRLFAKFFEINNSEAVCSKVLIDTASFPS
;
A
#
# COMPACT_ATOMS: atom_id res chain seq x y z
N MET A 1 -25.46 40.20 -6.17
CA MET A 1 -24.23 40.98 -6.39
C MET A 1 -23.16 40.81 -5.31
N LYS A 2 -23.48 40.74 -4.00
CA LYS A 2 -22.46 40.53 -2.94
C LYS A 2 -21.72 39.17 -3.02
N TYR A 3 -22.40 38.10 -3.45
CA TYR A 3 -21.79 36.78 -3.63
C TYR A 3 -20.88 36.66 -4.86
N PHE A 4 -21.11 37.48 -5.89
CA PHE A 4 -20.26 37.52 -7.10
C PHE A 4 -18.91 38.18 -6.82
N VAL A 5 -18.88 39.21 -5.97
CA VAL A 5 -17.64 39.86 -5.55
C VAL A 5 -16.83 38.94 -4.63
N LEU A 6 -17.49 38.19 -3.73
CA LEU A 6 -16.83 37.21 -2.87
C LEU A 6 -16.21 36.06 -3.69
N LEU A 7 -16.95 35.55 -4.68
CA LEU A 7 -16.44 34.51 -5.60
C LEU A 7 -15.30 35.03 -6.48
N ALA A 8 -15.36 36.29 -6.93
CA ALA A 8 -14.28 36.90 -7.72
C ALA A 8 -13.00 37.13 -6.91
N VAL A 9 -13.11 37.52 -5.63
CA VAL A 9 -11.96 37.69 -4.73
C VAL A 9 -11.34 36.34 -4.39
N ILE A 10 -12.18 35.33 -4.10
CA ILE A 10 -11.71 33.96 -3.83
C ILE A 10 -11.05 33.35 -5.09
N ALA A 11 -11.65 33.53 -6.27
CA ALA A 11 -11.07 33.08 -7.54
C ALA A 11 -9.76 33.83 -7.88
N ALA A 12 -9.64 35.12 -7.55
CA ALA A 12 -8.42 35.88 -7.71
C ALA A 12 -7.30 35.42 -6.75
N CYS A 13 -7.64 35.10 -5.49
CA CYS A 13 -6.69 34.52 -4.53
C CYS A 13 -6.18 33.15 -5.00
N PHE A 14 -7.05 32.26 -5.49
CA PHE A 14 -6.65 30.96 -6.02
C PHE A 14 -5.89 31.06 -7.36
N ALA A 15 -6.17 32.05 -8.19
CA ALA A 15 -5.44 32.29 -9.43
C ALA A 15 -4.01 32.84 -9.17
N PHE A 16 -3.86 33.72 -8.18
CA PHE A 16 -2.56 34.28 -7.80
C PHE A 16 -1.65 33.24 -7.13
N ASP A 17 -2.22 32.35 -6.30
CA ASP A 17 -1.47 31.24 -5.70
C ASP A 17 -1.10 30.17 -6.73
N LYS A 18 -1.96 29.88 -7.70
CA LYS A 18 -1.65 28.90 -8.76
C LYS A 18 -0.42 29.32 -9.58
N GLU A 19 -0.28 30.59 -9.92
CA GLU A 19 0.85 31.08 -10.71
C GLU A 19 2.15 31.17 -9.89
N SER A 20 2.05 31.47 -8.59
CA SER A 20 3.19 31.42 -7.65
C SER A 20 3.66 29.98 -7.38
N MET A 21 2.72 29.06 -7.13
CA MET A 21 2.99 27.63 -6.91
C MET A 21 3.61 26.97 -8.15
N LEU A 22 3.14 27.30 -9.36
CA LEU A 22 3.71 26.77 -10.61
C LEU A 22 5.10 27.33 -10.95
N LYS A 23 5.49 28.49 -10.41
CA LYS A 23 6.84 29.05 -10.59
C LYS A 23 7.86 28.44 -9.61
N HIS A 24 7.44 28.06 -8.40
CA HIS A 24 8.34 27.59 -7.34
C HIS A 24 8.35 26.06 -7.16
N ASN A 25 7.33 25.32 -7.63
CA ASN A 25 7.30 23.85 -7.67
C ASN A 25 7.59 23.27 -9.07
N LYS A 26 8.57 23.81 -9.79
CA LYS A 26 9.02 23.15 -11.03
C LYS A 26 9.81 21.89 -10.69
N ILE A 27 9.21 20.74 -10.98
CA ILE A 27 9.95 19.59 -11.54
C ILE A 27 10.68 20.13 -12.78
N SER A 28 11.99 19.86 -12.89
CA SER A 28 12.87 20.40 -13.93
C SER A 28 12.24 20.35 -15.33
N LYS A 29 12.31 21.45 -16.07
CA LYS A 29 11.94 21.55 -17.50
C LYS A 29 13.10 21.17 -18.43
N GLU A 30 14.01 20.30 -17.99
CA GLU A 30 15.03 19.78 -18.88
C GLU A 30 14.42 18.68 -19.75
N ALA A 31 14.55 18.87 -21.07
CA ALA A 31 14.32 17.81 -22.03
C ALA A 31 15.17 16.60 -21.66
N VAL A 32 14.63 15.39 -21.85
CA VAL A 32 15.31 14.11 -21.62
C VAL A 32 16.52 14.00 -22.55
N GLY A 33 17.61 14.64 -22.17
CA GLY A 33 18.96 14.43 -22.64
C GLY A 33 19.66 13.52 -21.62
N SER A 34 20.27 12.44 -22.09
CA SER A 34 21.17 11.52 -21.37
C SER A 34 21.24 11.70 -19.85
N VAL A 35 20.42 10.95 -19.10
CA VAL A 35 20.51 10.89 -17.64
C VAL A 35 21.88 10.34 -17.27
N GLU A 36 22.76 11.23 -16.81
CA GLU A 36 24.02 10.86 -16.17
C GLU A 36 23.69 10.34 -14.77
N ILE A 37 23.71 9.01 -14.59
CA ILE A 37 23.35 8.36 -13.33
C ILE A 37 24.47 8.63 -12.31
N LYS A 38 24.25 9.62 -11.44
CA LYS A 38 25.16 9.97 -10.35
C LYS A 38 25.17 8.88 -9.28
N SER A 39 26.33 8.67 -8.65
CA SER A 39 26.46 7.71 -7.55
C SER A 39 25.78 8.24 -6.27
N THR A 40 25.41 7.34 -5.35
CA THR A 40 24.96 7.72 -3.99
C THR A 40 25.99 8.59 -3.27
N CYS A 41 27.28 8.39 -3.56
CA CYS A 41 28.34 9.26 -3.05
C CYS A 41 28.23 10.69 -3.58
N ASP A 42 28.00 10.86 -4.88
CA ASP A 42 27.87 12.19 -5.50
C ASP A 42 26.61 12.92 -5.04
N GLU A 43 25.52 12.19 -4.88
CA GLU A 43 24.24 12.74 -4.39
C GLU A 43 24.30 13.13 -2.94
N CYS A 44 24.88 12.28 -2.09
CA CYS A 44 25.15 12.62 -0.70
C CYS A 44 26.01 13.89 -0.62
N GLN A 45 27.09 13.99 -1.41
CA GLN A 45 27.95 15.17 -1.41
C GLN A 45 27.19 16.43 -1.87
N ALA A 46 26.34 16.31 -2.88
CA ALA A 46 25.50 17.42 -3.34
C ALA A 46 24.50 17.88 -2.25
N LEU A 47 23.90 16.95 -1.53
CA LEU A 47 22.99 17.24 -0.42
C LEU A 47 23.70 17.92 0.75
N VAL A 48 24.87 17.41 1.15
CA VAL A 48 25.67 18.02 2.23
C VAL A 48 26.09 19.44 1.87
N ARG A 49 26.49 19.69 0.62
CA ARG A 49 26.81 21.04 0.13
C ARG A 49 25.60 21.98 0.17
N ARG A 50 24.44 21.54 -0.35
CA ARG A 50 23.19 22.32 -0.30
C ARG A 50 22.77 22.64 1.12
N PHE A 51 22.88 21.68 2.03
CA PHE A 51 22.56 21.87 3.44
C PHE A 51 23.54 22.85 4.10
N SER A 52 24.84 22.72 3.84
CA SER A 52 25.86 23.64 4.34
C SER A 52 25.66 25.07 3.82
N GLU A 53 25.27 25.24 2.56
CA GLU A 53 24.96 26.55 1.98
C GLU A 53 23.67 27.15 2.56
N ALA A 54 22.61 26.35 2.69
CA ALA A 54 21.35 26.79 3.28
C ALA A 54 21.50 27.15 4.77
N ALA A 55 22.36 26.43 5.50
CA ALA A 55 22.70 26.71 6.88
C ALA A 55 23.39 28.08 7.09
N LYS A 56 24.02 28.64 6.04
CA LYS A 56 24.65 29.97 6.07
C LYS A 56 23.65 31.10 5.80
N ASP A 57 22.45 30.80 5.31
CA ASP A 57 21.42 31.78 5.02
C ASP A 57 20.54 32.04 6.26
N PRO A 58 20.68 33.19 6.93
CA PRO A 58 19.91 33.48 8.15
C PRO A 58 18.41 33.58 7.88
N LYS A 59 17.97 33.87 6.64
CA LYS A 59 16.55 33.94 6.30
C LYS A 59 15.93 32.55 6.25
N LYS A 60 16.58 31.60 5.59
CA LYS A 60 16.14 30.18 5.56
C LYS A 60 16.10 29.57 6.95
N LEU A 61 17.08 29.92 7.79
CA LEU A 61 17.12 29.45 9.16
C LEU A 61 15.98 30.04 10.01
N ALA A 62 15.63 31.31 9.80
CA ALA A 62 14.48 31.93 10.45
C ALA A 62 13.13 31.33 10.00
N GLU A 63 12.96 31.05 8.72
CA GLU A 63 11.77 30.34 8.19
C GLU A 63 11.64 28.94 8.80
N LEU A 64 12.74 28.18 8.84
CA LEU A 64 12.77 26.86 9.47
C LEU A 64 12.39 26.93 10.95
N LYS A 65 12.91 27.92 11.69
CA LYS A 65 12.54 28.14 13.09
C LYS A 65 11.06 28.44 13.27
N MET A 66 10.44 29.21 12.37
CA MET A 66 8.99 29.44 12.43
C MET A 66 8.21 28.13 12.26
N LEU A 67 8.56 27.34 11.24
CA LEU A 67 7.90 26.05 10.98
C LEU A 67 8.05 25.10 12.17
N LEU A 68 9.26 24.98 12.73
CA LEU A 68 9.51 24.12 13.88
C LEU A 68 8.78 24.60 15.13
N ASN A 69 8.63 25.92 15.34
CA ASN A 69 7.84 26.45 16.45
C ASN A 69 6.35 26.13 16.35
N VAL A 70 5.79 26.10 15.14
CA VAL A 70 4.41 25.64 14.91
C VAL A 70 4.30 24.16 15.30
N LEU A 71 5.25 23.34 14.87
CA LEU A 71 5.27 21.90 15.20
C LEU A 71 5.48 21.63 16.69
N CYS A 72 6.15 22.51 17.44
CA CYS A 72 6.32 22.35 18.88
C CYS A 72 4.98 22.28 19.63
N HIS A 73 3.92 22.91 19.13
CA HIS A 73 2.58 22.85 19.72
C HIS A 73 1.91 21.48 19.62
N GLU A 74 2.30 20.68 18.63
CA GLU A 74 1.78 19.33 18.40
C GLU A 74 2.49 18.29 19.28
N THR A 75 3.46 18.72 20.09
CA THR A 75 4.22 17.85 20.98
C THR A 75 3.78 18.02 22.43
N SER A 76 3.94 16.96 23.24
CA SER A 76 3.75 17.04 24.70
C SER A 76 4.86 17.81 25.43
N TYR A 77 5.88 18.32 24.72
CA TYR A 77 7.10 18.95 25.26
C TYR A 77 7.30 20.34 24.64
N VAL A 78 6.24 21.14 24.66
CA VAL A 78 6.16 22.43 23.96
C VAL A 78 7.30 23.36 24.36
N ASP A 79 7.58 23.49 25.66
CA ASP A 79 8.56 24.44 26.17
C ASP A 79 10.01 23.97 25.89
N GLU A 80 10.30 22.68 26.07
CA GLU A 80 11.60 22.11 25.72
C GLU A 80 11.87 22.19 24.21
N CYS A 81 10.84 21.92 23.40
CA CYS A 81 10.91 22.07 21.95
C CYS A 81 11.19 23.52 21.55
N ARG A 82 10.47 24.49 22.12
CA ARG A 82 10.69 25.93 21.86
C ARG A 82 12.09 26.38 22.28
N VAL A 83 12.59 25.90 23.42
CA VAL A 83 13.97 26.17 23.85
C VAL A 83 14.96 25.60 22.84
N PHE A 84 14.76 24.37 22.36
CA PHE A 84 15.61 23.76 21.34
C PHE A 84 15.59 24.55 20.02
N VAL A 85 14.41 24.89 19.51
CA VAL A 85 14.23 25.68 18.28
C VAL A 85 14.86 27.08 18.41
N SER A 86 14.75 27.71 19.59
CA SER A 86 15.39 29.00 19.84
C SER A 86 16.92 28.95 19.71
N LYS A 87 17.53 27.81 20.08
CA LYS A 87 18.99 27.59 20.03
C LYS A 87 19.47 26.99 18.70
N LEU A 88 18.60 26.81 17.71
CA LEU A 88 18.95 26.21 16.43
C LEU A 88 20.13 26.91 15.71
N ASP A 89 20.25 28.24 15.82
CA ASP A 89 21.39 28.98 15.24
C ASP A 89 22.73 28.53 15.82
N VAL A 90 22.77 28.28 17.13
CA VAL A 90 23.98 27.86 17.84
C VAL A 90 24.33 26.43 17.45
N ILE A 91 23.32 25.57 17.29
CA ILE A 91 23.47 24.18 16.85
C ILE A 91 24.04 24.14 15.43
N VAL A 92 23.44 24.89 14.50
CA VAL A 92 23.89 24.97 13.10
C VAL A 92 25.31 25.52 13.02
N LYS A 93 25.64 26.57 13.79
CA LYS A 93 26.99 27.13 13.85
C LYS A 93 28.02 26.13 14.39
N LYS A 94 27.66 25.28 15.34
CA LYS A 94 28.54 24.21 15.86
C LYS A 94 28.71 23.06 14.86
N LEU A 95 27.74 22.83 13.99
CA LEU A 95 27.79 21.80 12.95
C LEU A 95 28.56 22.26 11.71
N GLU A 96 28.63 23.56 11.45
CA GLU A 96 29.34 24.16 10.31
C GLU A 96 30.73 23.56 10.02
N PRO A 97 31.66 23.42 10.98
CA PRO A 97 33.00 22.86 10.70
C PRO A 97 32.95 21.40 10.25
N TYR A 98 31.94 20.64 10.64
CA TYR A 98 31.78 19.23 10.26
C TYR A 98 31.19 19.07 8.86
N LEU A 99 30.53 20.11 8.33
CA LEU A 99 29.84 20.09 7.03
C LEU A 99 30.71 20.60 5.87
N GLN A 100 31.91 21.12 6.15
CA GLN A 100 32.79 21.69 5.12
C GLN A 100 33.34 20.62 4.16
N ASP A 101 33.60 19.42 4.65
CA ASP A 101 34.12 18.29 3.87
C ASP A 101 32.98 17.30 3.58
N ALA A 102 32.22 17.60 2.53
CA ALA A 102 31.08 16.79 2.11
C ALA A 102 31.47 15.32 1.83
N HIS A 103 32.67 15.08 1.30
CA HIS A 103 33.13 13.73 1.00
C HIS A 103 33.39 12.94 2.27
N ARG A 104 34.03 13.54 3.27
CA ARG A 104 34.26 12.93 4.58
C ARG A 104 32.94 12.64 5.31
N VAL A 105 31.99 13.56 5.27
CA VAL A 105 30.63 13.34 5.82
C VAL A 105 30.00 12.12 5.17
N CYS A 106 29.96 12.07 3.84
CA CYS A 106 29.38 10.96 3.09
C CYS A 106 30.12 9.64 3.26
N LYS A 107 31.43 9.67 3.52
CA LYS A 107 32.22 8.50 3.88
C LYS A 107 31.86 7.99 5.28
N SER A 108 31.67 8.89 6.26
CA SER A 108 31.19 8.53 7.61
C SER A 108 29.78 7.93 7.59
N PHE A 109 28.92 8.37 6.67
CA PHE A 109 27.62 7.77 6.42
C PHE A 109 27.67 6.53 5.50
N HIS A 110 28.86 6.05 5.14
CA HIS A 110 29.11 4.92 4.24
C HIS A 110 28.60 5.05 2.80
N MET A 111 28.06 6.20 2.41
CA MET A 111 27.55 6.49 1.06
C MET A 111 28.66 6.53 0.00
N CYS A 112 29.90 6.84 0.41
CA CYS A 112 31.08 6.86 -0.48
C CYS A 112 31.99 5.64 -0.37
N SER A 113 31.59 4.62 0.39
CA SER A 113 32.40 3.40 0.60
C SER A 113 31.63 2.10 0.39
N ASN A 114 30.32 2.17 0.19
CA ASN A 114 29.47 0.99 0.02
C ASN A 114 28.90 0.91 -1.40
N SER A 115 29.56 0.12 -2.25
CA SER A 115 29.15 -0.12 -3.64
C SER A 115 27.79 -0.83 -3.76
N ARG A 116 27.29 -1.47 -2.70
CA ARG A 116 25.94 -2.06 -2.66
C ARG A 116 24.84 -0.99 -2.54
N LEU A 117 25.13 0.14 -1.90
CA LEU A 117 24.19 1.28 -1.86
C LEU A 117 24.05 1.93 -3.23
N ASP A 118 25.13 2.02 -4.01
CA ASP A 118 25.08 2.44 -5.40
C ASP A 118 24.24 1.51 -6.27
N ALA A 119 24.34 0.19 -6.07
CA ALA A 119 23.53 -0.78 -6.77
C ALA A 119 22.03 -0.63 -6.41
N PHE A 120 21.73 -0.51 -5.12
CA PHE A 120 20.36 -0.32 -4.63
C PHE A 120 19.74 0.99 -5.13
N HIS A 121 20.51 2.08 -5.12
CA HIS A 121 20.09 3.38 -5.62
C HIS A 121 19.88 3.39 -7.14
N ARG A 122 20.76 2.73 -7.90
CA ARG A 122 20.56 2.51 -9.35
C ARG A 122 19.27 1.74 -9.61
N ILE A 123 18.99 0.71 -8.81
CA ILE A 123 17.74 -0.06 -8.92
C ILE A 123 16.52 0.82 -8.54
N GLY A 124 16.61 1.63 -7.49
CA GLY A 124 15.56 2.58 -7.08
C GLY A 124 15.30 3.70 -8.10
N LEU A 125 16.34 4.22 -8.75
CA LEU A 125 16.20 5.16 -9.87
C LEU A 125 15.62 4.50 -11.12
N LEU A 126 15.98 3.24 -11.40
CA LEU A 126 15.33 2.44 -12.44
C LEU A 126 13.85 2.18 -12.09
N TYR A 127 13.51 2.02 -10.81
CA TYR A 127 12.14 1.90 -10.30
C TYR A 127 11.34 3.20 -10.50
N ALA A 128 11.91 4.36 -10.15
CA ALA A 128 11.31 5.68 -10.35
C ALA A 128 11.16 6.05 -11.84
N LYS A 129 12.16 5.72 -12.67
CA LYS A 129 12.12 5.90 -14.13
C LYS A 129 11.11 4.95 -14.80
N ARG A 130 10.84 3.79 -14.18
CA ARG A 130 9.88 2.76 -14.62
C ARG A 130 8.50 2.90 -13.97
N GLY A 131 8.26 3.92 -13.15
CA GLY A 131 6.91 4.38 -12.79
C GLY A 131 6.05 4.81 -13.98
N MET A 132 6.65 4.88 -15.19
CA MET A 132 5.94 5.14 -16.44
C MET A 132 5.75 3.93 -17.35
N ASN A 133 6.26 2.71 -17.07
CA ASN A 133 6.01 1.55 -17.95
C ASN A 133 6.05 0.18 -17.24
N LYS A 134 4.91 -0.53 -17.28
CA LYS A 134 4.68 -1.93 -16.87
C LYS A 134 5.74 -2.86 -17.47
N VAL A 135 6.44 -3.64 -16.63
CA VAL A 135 7.27 -4.77 -17.07
C VAL A 135 6.88 -6.00 -16.24
N GLU A 136 6.53 -7.08 -16.92
CA GLU A 136 6.23 -8.39 -16.31
C GLU A 136 7.50 -8.98 -15.66
N GLY A 137 7.35 -9.58 -14.47
CA GLY A 137 8.45 -10.20 -13.70
C GLY A 137 9.02 -9.36 -12.53
N MET A 138 8.54 -8.13 -12.34
CA MET A 138 9.06 -7.21 -11.30
C MET A 138 8.63 -7.60 -9.87
N ASN A 139 7.47 -8.25 -9.72
CA ASN A 139 7.00 -8.72 -8.41
C ASN A 139 7.87 -9.87 -7.86
N ASP A 140 8.47 -10.66 -8.75
CA ASP A 140 9.34 -11.76 -8.35
C ASP A 140 10.70 -11.21 -7.89
N LEU A 141 11.24 -10.19 -8.58
CA LEU A 141 12.49 -9.52 -8.18
C LEU A 141 12.36 -8.77 -6.83
N VAL A 142 11.26 -8.03 -6.62
CA VAL A 142 11.01 -7.33 -5.34
C VAL A 142 10.84 -8.33 -4.18
N CYS A 143 10.22 -9.46 -4.46
CA CYS A 143 10.07 -10.55 -3.50
C CYS A 143 11.42 -11.19 -3.16
N ASP A 144 12.28 -11.41 -4.16
CA ASP A 144 13.61 -12.00 -3.96
C ASP A 144 14.53 -11.06 -3.16
N GLU A 145 14.50 -9.75 -3.43
CA GLU A 145 15.28 -8.75 -2.70
C GLU A 145 14.80 -8.57 -1.25
N CYS A 146 13.48 -8.57 -1.03
CA CYS A 146 12.95 -8.57 0.33
C CYS A 146 13.40 -9.81 1.10
N GLN A 147 13.34 -10.99 0.48
CA GLN A 147 13.76 -12.24 1.12
C GLN A 147 15.26 -12.22 1.44
N PHE A 148 16.07 -11.60 0.58
CA PHE A 148 17.49 -11.38 0.85
C PHE A 148 17.69 -10.47 2.07
N ALA A 149 17.02 -9.31 2.10
CA ALA A 149 17.09 -8.38 3.24
C ALA A 149 16.61 -9.01 4.54
N ALA A 150 15.55 -9.81 4.50
CA ALA A 150 15.02 -10.54 5.66
C ALA A 150 16.03 -11.57 6.21
N LYS A 151 16.80 -12.24 5.34
CA LYS A 151 17.88 -13.16 5.74
C LYS A 151 19.07 -12.43 6.38
N GLU A 152 19.47 -11.30 5.81
CA GLU A 152 20.54 -10.47 6.39
C GLU A 152 20.13 -9.90 7.75
N LEU A 153 18.89 -9.43 7.87
CA LEU A 153 18.32 -8.95 9.13
C LEU A 153 18.25 -10.09 10.16
N LYS A 154 17.83 -11.30 9.76
CA LYS A 154 17.83 -12.48 10.64
C LYS A 154 19.22 -12.78 11.19
N THR A 155 20.24 -12.72 10.33
CA THR A 155 21.64 -12.93 10.75
C THR A 155 22.08 -11.90 11.80
N LEU A 156 21.63 -10.65 11.69
CA LEU A 156 21.91 -9.61 12.69
C LEU A 156 21.09 -9.79 13.98
N VAL A 157 19.85 -10.28 13.86
CA VAL A 157 18.96 -10.56 15.00
C VAL A 157 19.41 -11.80 15.77
N GLU A 158 19.98 -12.83 15.15
CA GLU A 158 20.47 -14.03 15.85
C GLU A 158 21.81 -13.80 16.58
N ASP A 159 22.57 -12.78 16.16
CA ASP A 159 23.90 -12.46 16.68
C ASP A 159 23.84 -11.84 18.08
N LYS A 160 24.16 -12.65 19.10
CA LYS A 160 24.12 -12.25 20.51
C LYS A 160 25.12 -11.16 20.86
N GLU A 161 26.27 -11.09 20.19
CA GLU A 161 27.24 -10.02 20.43
C GLU A 161 26.70 -8.68 19.95
N LYS A 162 26.03 -8.65 18.78
CA LYS A 162 25.36 -7.44 18.28
C LYS A 162 24.17 -7.04 19.13
N GLN A 163 23.35 -8.00 19.58
CA GLN A 163 22.26 -7.71 20.51
C GLN A 163 22.80 -7.03 21.78
N GLN A 164 23.91 -7.53 22.32
CA GLN A 164 24.55 -6.94 23.51
C GLN A 164 25.11 -5.55 23.22
N ALA A 165 25.81 -5.35 22.10
CA ALA A 165 26.33 -4.05 21.71
C ALA A 165 25.22 -2.99 21.56
N ILE A 166 24.05 -3.38 21.04
CA ILE A 166 22.89 -2.49 20.92
C ILE A 166 22.33 -2.14 22.30
N ARG A 167 22.20 -3.11 23.22
CA ARG A 167 21.78 -2.85 24.61
C ARG A 167 22.75 -1.90 25.30
N ASP A 168 24.04 -2.20 25.23
CA ASP A 168 25.09 -1.40 25.85
C ASP A 168 25.07 0.01 25.29
N PHE A 169 24.84 0.18 23.99
CA PHE A 169 24.68 1.49 23.39
C PHE A 169 23.51 2.26 24.02
N PHE A 170 22.32 1.67 24.11
CA PHE A 170 21.16 2.34 24.71
C PHE A 170 21.36 2.62 26.21
N SER A 171 21.82 1.63 26.97
CA SER A 171 22.04 1.78 28.42
C SER A 171 23.11 2.83 28.72
N GLN A 172 24.21 2.87 27.95
CA GLN A 172 25.33 3.76 28.22
C GLN A 172 25.18 5.16 27.61
N ASN A 173 24.59 5.27 26.41
CA ASN A 173 24.57 6.52 25.63
C ASN A 173 23.18 7.15 25.54
N VAL A 174 22.12 6.46 25.97
CA VAL A 174 20.76 6.99 25.95
C VAL A 174 20.20 7.05 27.37
N CYS A 175 19.98 5.91 28.03
CA CYS A 175 19.28 5.85 29.31
C CYS A 175 19.96 6.65 30.43
N LYS A 176 21.29 6.62 30.52
CA LYS A 176 22.07 7.44 31.47
C LYS A 176 21.96 8.94 31.24
N HIS A 177 21.58 9.38 30.05
CA HIS A 177 21.45 10.78 29.69
C HIS A 177 20.02 11.32 29.84
N ILE A 178 19.06 10.50 30.29
CA ILE A 178 17.67 10.90 30.58
C ILE A 178 17.27 10.55 32.03
N PRO A 179 17.83 11.24 33.05
CA PRO A 179 17.73 10.84 34.46
C PRO A 179 16.30 10.69 34.98
N ARG A 180 15.37 11.50 34.47
CA ARG A 180 13.94 11.47 34.85
C ARG A 180 13.23 10.19 34.39
N TYR A 181 13.70 9.55 33.31
CA TYR A 181 13.08 8.38 32.71
C TYR A 181 14.00 7.16 32.70
N GLN A 182 15.15 7.24 33.38
CA GLN A 182 16.18 6.22 33.32
C GLN A 182 15.64 4.83 33.65
N GLY A 183 14.86 4.67 34.72
CA GLY A 183 14.27 3.37 35.07
C GLY A 183 13.30 2.80 34.02
N MET A 184 12.56 3.66 33.32
CA MET A 184 11.68 3.23 32.21
C MET A 184 12.49 2.87 30.96
N CYS A 185 13.56 3.63 30.69
CA CYS A 185 14.48 3.35 29.59
C CYS A 185 15.23 2.04 29.82
N ASP A 186 15.77 1.84 31.02
CA ASP A 186 16.46 0.61 31.42
C ASP A 186 15.51 -0.59 31.30
N MET A 187 14.24 -0.45 31.70
CA MET A 187 13.23 -1.52 31.50
C MET A 187 12.99 -1.81 30.01
N LEU A 188 12.89 -0.80 29.16
CA LEU A 188 12.70 -0.98 27.71
C LEU A 188 13.92 -1.67 27.07
N VAL A 189 15.14 -1.33 27.49
CA VAL A 189 16.36 -1.96 26.99
C VAL A 189 16.52 -3.38 27.51
N GLU A 190 16.33 -3.60 28.80
CA GLU A 190 16.62 -4.88 29.44
C GLU A 190 15.51 -5.93 29.23
N GLN A 191 14.24 -5.52 29.18
CA GLN A 191 13.09 -6.44 29.08
C GLN A 191 12.45 -6.46 27.70
N PHE A 192 12.21 -5.29 27.10
CA PHE A 192 11.47 -5.21 25.83
C PHE A 192 12.35 -5.50 24.61
N LEU A 193 13.58 -4.97 24.56
CA LEU A 193 14.51 -5.21 23.46
C LEU A 193 14.82 -6.72 23.21
N PRO A 194 15.00 -7.60 24.23
CA PRO A 194 15.17 -9.04 24.01
C PRO A 194 13.94 -9.70 23.42
N GLU A 195 12.76 -9.39 23.94
CA GLU A 195 11.50 -9.91 23.43
C GLU A 195 11.29 -9.46 21.97
N MET A 196 11.62 -8.21 21.65
CA MET A 196 11.58 -7.70 20.28
C MET A 196 12.52 -8.47 19.35
N PHE A 197 13.75 -8.78 19.79
CA PHE A 197 14.64 -9.62 18.99
C PHE A 197 14.13 -11.05 18.82
N GLN A 198 13.50 -11.63 19.85
CA GLN A 198 12.90 -12.96 19.76
C GLN A 198 11.72 -12.98 18.76
N GLU A 199 10.87 -11.96 18.78
CA GLU A 199 9.75 -11.86 17.84
C GLU A 199 10.23 -11.59 16.41
N LEU A 200 11.26 -10.75 16.24
CA LEU A 200 11.89 -10.56 14.93
C LEU A 200 12.52 -11.86 14.42
N ASP A 201 13.19 -12.63 15.28
CA ASP A 201 13.76 -13.92 14.90
C ASP A 201 12.69 -14.91 14.41
N SER A 202 11.59 -15.00 15.18
CA SER A 202 10.40 -15.81 14.87
C SER A 202 9.78 -15.42 13.53
N LEU A 203 9.55 -14.13 13.32
CA LEU A 203 8.95 -13.60 12.11
C LEU A 203 9.84 -13.83 10.88
N LEU A 204 11.16 -13.71 11.04
CA LEU A 204 12.13 -13.86 9.95
C LEU A 204 12.49 -15.32 9.64
N GLN A 205 11.99 -16.32 10.40
CA GLN A 205 12.25 -17.75 10.14
C GLN A 205 11.86 -18.18 8.72
N ASP A 206 10.77 -17.60 8.19
CA ASP A 206 10.36 -17.75 6.81
C ASP A 206 10.42 -16.37 6.11
N PRO A 207 11.56 -16.04 5.46
CA PRO A 207 11.73 -14.78 4.74
C PRO A 207 10.64 -14.52 3.70
N LYS A 208 10.12 -15.56 3.06
CA LYS A 208 9.10 -15.43 2.03
C LYS A 208 7.77 -15.06 2.65
N LYS A 209 7.41 -15.68 3.78
CA LYS A 209 6.21 -15.34 4.55
C LYS A 209 6.33 -13.94 5.15
N ALA A 210 7.46 -13.59 5.78
CA ALA A 210 7.71 -12.26 6.32
C ALA A 210 7.53 -11.18 5.25
N CYS A 211 8.13 -11.38 4.07
CA CYS A 211 8.00 -10.49 2.93
C CYS A 211 6.59 -10.46 2.34
N ALA A 212 5.84 -11.55 2.42
CA ALA A 212 4.45 -11.59 1.99
C ALA A 212 3.51 -10.87 2.97
N ASP A 213 3.82 -10.93 4.27
CA ASP A 213 3.06 -10.27 5.33
C ASP A 213 3.17 -8.74 5.25
N ILE A 214 4.29 -8.23 4.72
CA ILE A 214 4.52 -6.79 4.45
C ILE A 214 4.28 -6.39 2.99
N GLY A 215 3.78 -7.30 2.15
CA GLY A 215 3.34 -7.01 0.78
C GLY A 215 4.41 -6.96 -0.31
N PHE A 216 5.67 -7.31 0.00
CA PHE A 216 6.76 -7.39 -0.98
C PHE A 216 6.84 -8.73 -1.71
N CYS A 217 6.23 -9.79 -1.15
CA CYS A 217 6.03 -11.06 -1.84
C CYS A 217 4.54 -11.34 -2.08
N PRO A 218 4.18 -11.98 -3.21
CA PRO A 218 2.81 -12.45 -3.40
C PRO A 218 2.48 -13.55 -2.39
N ARG A 219 1.39 -13.40 -1.63
CA ARG A 219 0.78 -14.51 -0.88
C ARG A 219 0.26 -15.53 -1.90
N MET A 220 0.94 -16.66 -2.00
CA MET A 220 0.76 -17.62 -3.09
C MET A 220 -0.64 -18.24 -3.02
N GLY A 221 -1.55 -17.77 -3.87
CA GLY A 221 -2.86 -18.40 -4.11
C GLY A 221 -4.02 -17.41 -4.22
N ALA A 222 -4.19 -16.54 -3.23
CA ALA A 222 -5.35 -15.63 -3.17
C ALA A 222 -5.16 -14.36 -4.02
N GLN A 223 -4.01 -13.67 -3.90
CA GLN A 223 -3.82 -12.35 -4.53
C GLN A 223 -3.82 -12.40 -6.07
N ARG A 224 -3.22 -13.42 -6.68
CA ARG A 224 -3.25 -13.60 -8.15
C ARG A 224 -4.67 -13.81 -8.68
N LYS A 225 -5.52 -14.56 -7.96
CA LYS A 225 -6.92 -14.79 -8.32
C LYS A 225 -7.76 -13.52 -8.13
N LEU A 226 -7.52 -12.79 -7.05
CA LEU A 226 -8.13 -11.50 -6.74
C LEU A 226 -7.78 -10.43 -7.78
N ASN A 227 -6.53 -10.36 -8.21
CA ASN A 227 -6.10 -9.42 -9.26
C ASN A 227 -6.71 -9.78 -10.62
N ALA A 228 -6.86 -11.07 -10.94
CA ALA A 228 -7.55 -11.51 -12.15
C ALA A 228 -9.06 -11.20 -12.10
N MET A 229 -9.70 -11.37 -10.94
CA MET A 229 -11.09 -10.93 -10.72
C MET A 229 -11.22 -9.42 -10.83
N SER A 230 -10.29 -8.66 -10.24
CA SER A 230 -10.23 -7.19 -10.35
C SER A 230 -10.15 -6.74 -11.80
N ALA A 231 -9.30 -7.37 -12.61
CA ALA A 231 -9.18 -7.06 -14.03
C ALA A 231 -10.46 -7.39 -14.81
N GLY A 232 -11.14 -8.50 -14.48
CA GLY A 232 -12.43 -8.85 -15.10
C GLY A 232 -13.54 -7.86 -14.76
N ILE A 233 -13.61 -7.40 -13.50
CA ILE A 233 -14.57 -6.39 -13.06
C ILE A 233 -14.27 -5.04 -13.70
N GLN A 234 -12.98 -4.64 -13.76
CA GLN A 234 -12.57 -3.41 -14.43
C GLN A 234 -12.94 -3.42 -15.91
N GLN A 235 -12.64 -4.52 -16.62
CA GLN A 235 -12.99 -4.67 -18.03
C GLN A 235 -14.48 -4.39 -18.26
N PHE A 236 -15.32 -5.02 -17.46
CA PHE A 236 -16.76 -4.89 -17.60
C PHE A 236 -17.28 -3.51 -17.16
N ALA A 237 -16.87 -3.03 -15.99
CA ALA A 237 -17.35 -1.77 -15.44
C ALA A 237 -16.92 -0.56 -16.28
N CYS A 238 -15.66 -0.53 -16.73
CA CYS A 238 -15.09 0.64 -17.39
C CYS A 238 -15.27 0.64 -18.91
N HIS A 239 -15.31 -0.53 -19.55
CA HIS A 239 -15.36 -0.63 -21.02
C HIS A 239 -16.67 -1.15 -21.58
N GLU A 240 -17.46 -1.93 -20.82
CA GLU A 240 -18.73 -2.50 -21.30
C GLU A 240 -19.95 -1.76 -20.75
N LEU A 241 -19.84 -1.14 -19.57
CA LEU A 241 -20.94 -0.43 -18.91
C LEU A 241 -20.88 1.08 -19.07
N LEU A 242 -19.71 1.68 -18.83
CA LEU A 242 -19.57 3.13 -18.83
C LEU A 242 -19.42 3.68 -20.27
N PRO A 243 -19.97 4.87 -20.56
CA PRO A 243 -19.69 5.55 -21.80
C PRO A 243 -18.20 5.93 -21.89
N SER A 244 -17.68 6.00 -23.12
CA SER A 244 -16.24 6.11 -23.41
C SER A 244 -15.54 7.33 -22.78
N ASN A 245 -16.28 8.38 -22.40
CA ASN A 245 -15.74 9.55 -21.73
C ASN A 245 -15.36 9.30 -20.26
N PHE A 246 -15.80 8.19 -19.65
CA PHE A 246 -15.50 7.85 -18.25
C PHE A 246 -14.51 6.69 -18.11
N THR A 247 -14.16 6.00 -19.20
CA THR A 247 -13.35 4.78 -19.18
C THR A 247 -11.98 4.99 -18.53
N ALA A 248 -11.23 6.04 -18.90
CA ALA A 248 -9.89 6.29 -18.34
C ALA A 248 -9.90 6.54 -16.83
N GLY A 249 -10.82 7.38 -16.34
CA GLY A 249 -10.95 7.64 -14.91
C GLY A 249 -11.46 6.43 -14.12
N CYS A 250 -12.32 5.62 -14.74
CA CYS A 250 -12.78 4.35 -14.18
C CYS A 250 -11.63 3.34 -14.06
N ASP A 251 -10.79 3.23 -15.10
CA ASP A 251 -9.62 2.35 -15.10
C ASP A 251 -8.63 2.72 -14.01
N ASP A 252 -8.34 4.02 -13.85
CA ASP A 252 -7.47 4.51 -12.78
C ASP A 252 -8.06 4.21 -11.40
N PHE A 253 -9.36 4.44 -11.21
CA PHE A 253 -10.03 4.20 -9.94
C PHE A 253 -10.07 2.72 -9.56
N LEU A 254 -10.52 1.84 -10.47
CA LEU A 254 -10.63 0.42 -10.18
C LEU A 254 -9.26 -0.25 -10.10
N SER A 255 -8.28 0.15 -10.91
CA SER A 255 -6.92 -0.41 -10.80
C SER A 255 -6.25 -0.09 -9.46
N LEU A 256 -6.56 1.07 -8.87
CA LEU A 256 -5.98 1.51 -7.59
C LEU A 256 -6.65 0.87 -6.38
N TYR A 257 -7.99 0.80 -6.35
CA TYR A 257 -8.71 0.43 -5.13
C TYR A 257 -9.28 -0.99 -5.14
N LEU A 258 -9.70 -1.49 -6.31
CA LEU A 258 -10.47 -2.74 -6.38
C LEU A 258 -9.68 -3.98 -5.92
N PRO A 259 -8.38 -4.16 -6.24
CA PRO A 259 -7.63 -5.32 -5.75
C PRO A 259 -7.59 -5.41 -4.22
N THR A 260 -7.43 -4.27 -3.55
CA THR A 260 -7.35 -4.16 -2.09
C THR A 260 -8.71 -4.36 -1.45
N VAL A 261 -9.77 -3.76 -2.02
CA VAL A 261 -11.15 -3.98 -1.56
C VAL A 261 -11.50 -5.46 -1.66
N LEU A 262 -11.27 -6.09 -2.82
CA LEU A 262 -11.51 -7.51 -2.99
C LEU A 262 -10.70 -8.33 -1.98
N TYR A 263 -9.43 -8.02 -1.78
CA TYR A 263 -8.59 -8.71 -0.79
C TYR A 263 -9.19 -8.62 0.63
N MET A 264 -9.48 -7.41 1.11
CA MET A 264 -10.06 -7.22 2.44
C MET A 264 -11.42 -7.89 2.57
N THR A 265 -12.25 -7.86 1.53
CA THR A 265 -13.55 -8.55 1.51
C THR A 265 -13.38 -10.06 1.62
N PHE A 266 -12.46 -10.67 0.86
CA PHE A 266 -12.24 -12.12 0.91
C PHE A 266 -11.65 -12.58 2.26
N GLU A 267 -10.79 -11.78 2.88
CA GLU A 267 -10.26 -12.08 4.23
C GLU A 267 -11.35 -12.04 5.33
N GLN A 268 -12.46 -11.33 5.10
CA GLN A 268 -13.59 -11.32 6.03
C GLN A 268 -14.48 -12.56 5.92
N PHE A 269 -14.34 -13.37 4.87
CA PHE A 269 -15.17 -14.56 4.63
C PHE A 269 -14.38 -15.85 4.81
N THR A 270 -14.70 -16.61 5.86
CA THR A 270 -14.28 -18.01 5.98
C THR A 270 -15.33 -18.93 5.34
N PRO A 271 -14.94 -20.05 4.70
CA PRO A 271 -15.89 -21.02 4.19
C PRO A 271 -16.90 -21.49 5.25
N GLU A 272 -16.44 -21.69 6.48
CA GLU A 272 -17.25 -22.06 7.64
C GLU A 272 -18.22 -20.94 8.04
N GLY A 273 -17.74 -19.70 8.09
CA GLY A 273 -18.56 -18.52 8.39
C GLY A 273 -19.67 -18.32 7.37
N VAL A 274 -19.34 -18.37 6.07
CA VAL A 274 -20.33 -18.28 4.98
C VAL A 274 -21.33 -19.42 5.07
N CYS A 275 -20.88 -20.65 5.28
CA CYS A 275 -21.78 -21.80 5.35
C CYS A 275 -22.73 -21.74 6.56
N LYS A 276 -22.26 -21.20 7.70
CA LYS A 276 -23.05 -21.01 8.91
C LYS A 276 -24.09 -19.90 8.74
N GLU A 277 -23.70 -18.75 8.19
CA GLU A 277 -24.61 -17.63 7.95
C GLU A 277 -25.66 -17.96 6.88
N MET A 278 -25.26 -18.67 5.82
CA MET A 278 -26.20 -19.19 4.81
C MET A 278 -27.07 -20.34 5.31
N LYS A 279 -26.83 -20.85 6.54
CA LYS A 279 -27.49 -22.04 7.11
C LYS A 279 -27.35 -23.28 6.22
N SER A 280 -26.27 -23.34 5.45
CA SER A 280 -25.98 -24.40 4.48
C SER A 280 -25.19 -25.56 5.09
N CYS A 281 -24.63 -25.39 6.30
CA CYS A 281 -23.91 -26.44 7.03
C CYS A 281 -24.53 -26.67 8.41
N ASP A 282 -24.74 -27.94 8.76
CA ASP A 282 -25.02 -28.37 10.13
C ASP A 282 -23.73 -28.78 10.87
N SER A 283 -23.80 -28.90 12.20
CA SER A 283 -22.66 -29.25 13.05
C SER A 283 -22.07 -30.63 12.73
N VAL A 284 -22.88 -31.58 12.27
CA VAL A 284 -22.44 -32.93 11.86
C VAL A 284 -21.68 -32.86 10.54
N SER A 285 -22.12 -32.05 9.59
CA SER A 285 -21.43 -31.82 8.32
C SER A 285 -20.03 -31.22 8.52
N LEU A 286 -19.88 -30.25 9.43
CA LEU A 286 -18.57 -29.67 9.79
C LEU A 286 -17.62 -30.72 10.40
N ILE A 287 -18.12 -31.59 11.29
CA ILE A 287 -17.34 -32.68 11.90
C ILE A 287 -16.93 -33.73 10.86
N ARG A 288 -17.77 -33.98 9.84
CA ARG A 288 -17.42 -34.91 8.75
C ARG A 288 -16.36 -34.32 7.83
N MET A 289 -16.45 -33.03 7.52
CA MET A 289 -15.47 -32.33 6.69
C MET A 289 -14.08 -32.31 7.33
N SER A 290 -13.98 -32.13 8.64
CA SER A 290 -12.69 -32.13 9.36
C SER A 290 -11.99 -33.50 9.36
N LYS A 291 -12.73 -34.59 9.15
CA LYS A 291 -12.21 -35.96 9.07
C LYS A 291 -11.77 -36.37 7.66
N LEU A 292 -11.98 -35.54 6.65
CA LEU A 292 -11.62 -35.87 5.27
C LEU A 292 -10.11 -35.80 5.03
N THR A 293 -9.58 -36.85 4.40
CA THR A 293 -8.21 -36.84 3.87
C THR A 293 -8.05 -35.81 2.76
N LYS A 294 -6.82 -35.34 2.49
CA LYS A 294 -6.53 -34.42 1.36
C LYS A 294 -7.11 -34.91 0.01
N PRO A 295 -6.96 -36.20 -0.39
CA PRO A 295 -7.54 -36.72 -1.63
C PRO A 295 -9.07 -36.65 -1.66
N GLN A 296 -9.73 -36.99 -0.55
CA GLN A 296 -11.20 -36.92 -0.46
C GLN A 296 -11.70 -35.49 -0.54
N ARG A 297 -11.01 -34.54 0.13
CA ARG A 297 -11.32 -33.10 0.02
C ARG A 297 -11.19 -32.60 -1.42
N ASN A 298 -10.14 -32.99 -2.13
CA ASN A 298 -9.92 -32.55 -3.51
C ASN A 298 -10.99 -33.10 -4.46
N ASN A 299 -11.35 -34.39 -4.33
CA ASN A 299 -12.44 -34.98 -5.11
C ASN A 299 -13.80 -34.30 -4.83
N LEU A 300 -14.08 -34.00 -3.55
CA LEU A 300 -15.30 -33.31 -3.17
C LEU A 300 -15.35 -31.88 -3.74
N LYS A 301 -14.23 -31.14 -3.71
CA LYS A 301 -14.12 -29.81 -4.33
C LYS A 301 -14.49 -29.83 -5.82
N CYS A 302 -13.99 -30.79 -6.59
CA CYS A 302 -14.32 -30.91 -8.01
C CYS A 302 -15.80 -31.21 -8.24
N LYS A 303 -16.38 -32.16 -7.49
CA LYS A 303 -17.81 -32.49 -7.59
C LYS A 303 -18.72 -31.33 -7.19
N SER A 304 -18.38 -30.64 -6.09
CA SER A 304 -19.12 -29.45 -5.66
C SER A 304 -19.02 -28.32 -6.68
N CYS A 305 -17.84 -28.11 -7.28
CA CYS A 305 -17.68 -27.08 -8.31
C CYS A 305 -18.50 -27.38 -9.56
N ALA A 306 -18.49 -28.64 -10.04
CA ALA A 306 -19.34 -29.05 -11.16
C ALA A 306 -20.83 -28.85 -10.88
N GLY A 307 -21.29 -29.18 -9.66
CA GLY A 307 -22.67 -28.94 -9.24
C GLY A 307 -23.04 -27.45 -9.17
N VAL A 308 -22.12 -26.61 -8.69
CA VAL A 308 -22.30 -25.14 -8.66
C VAL A 308 -22.34 -24.58 -10.08
N GLN A 309 -21.48 -25.04 -10.99
CA GLN A 309 -21.48 -24.60 -12.38
C GLN A 309 -22.79 -24.98 -13.09
N GLU A 310 -23.30 -26.19 -12.86
CA GLU A 310 -24.59 -26.63 -13.41
C GLU A 310 -25.78 -25.85 -12.84
N TYR A 311 -25.73 -25.53 -11.55
CA TYR A 311 -26.70 -24.64 -10.93
C TYR A 311 -26.67 -23.26 -11.60
N LEU A 312 -25.49 -22.67 -11.76
CA LEU A 312 -25.32 -21.33 -12.35
C LEU A 312 -25.75 -21.25 -13.81
N LYS A 313 -25.55 -22.31 -14.59
CA LYS A 313 -26.04 -22.42 -15.99
C LYS A 313 -27.54 -22.16 -16.11
N THR A 314 -28.30 -22.75 -15.19
CA THR A 314 -29.76 -22.68 -15.21
C THR A 314 -30.29 -21.55 -14.34
N ALA A 315 -29.47 -20.96 -13.47
CA ALA A 315 -29.89 -19.98 -12.48
C ALA A 315 -30.37 -18.66 -13.11
N VAL A 316 -29.80 -18.23 -14.24
CA VAL A 316 -30.22 -16.97 -14.89
C VAL A 316 -31.67 -17.03 -15.39
N ASP A 317 -32.12 -18.22 -15.83
CA ASP A 317 -33.46 -18.44 -16.38
C ASP A 317 -34.51 -18.74 -15.31
N ARG A 318 -34.11 -18.80 -14.03
CA ARG A 318 -35.02 -19.15 -12.94
C ARG A 318 -35.95 -18.00 -12.56
N PRO A 319 -37.24 -18.27 -12.25
CA PRO A 319 -38.18 -17.25 -11.80
C PRO A 319 -37.72 -16.50 -10.56
N GLU A 320 -37.00 -17.16 -9.65
CA GLU A 320 -36.46 -16.54 -8.44
C GLU A 320 -35.39 -15.49 -8.76
N THR A 321 -34.52 -15.77 -9.74
CA THR A 321 -33.48 -14.84 -10.18
C THR A 321 -34.09 -13.62 -10.87
N ALA A 322 -35.08 -13.82 -11.73
CA ALA A 322 -35.82 -12.72 -12.34
C ALA A 322 -36.52 -11.84 -11.29
N ARG A 323 -37.11 -12.45 -10.26
CA ARG A 323 -37.74 -11.73 -9.13
C ARG A 323 -36.70 -10.93 -8.32
N PHE A 324 -35.55 -11.53 -8.03
CA PHE A 324 -34.48 -10.85 -7.31
C PHE A 324 -33.89 -9.69 -8.11
N GLN A 325 -33.68 -9.87 -9.41
CA GLN A 325 -33.25 -8.79 -10.30
C GLN A 325 -34.26 -7.64 -10.30
N HIS A 326 -35.56 -7.94 -10.42
CA HIS A 326 -36.61 -6.92 -10.34
C HIS A 326 -36.60 -6.18 -9.00
N PHE A 327 -36.41 -6.91 -7.89
CA PHE A 327 -36.30 -6.31 -6.56
C PHE A 327 -35.12 -5.33 -6.48
N VAL A 328 -33.93 -5.72 -6.95
CA VAL A 328 -32.74 -4.86 -6.94
C VAL A 328 -32.95 -3.60 -7.79
N VAL A 329 -33.54 -3.73 -8.98
CA VAL A 329 -33.90 -2.58 -9.82
C VAL A 329 -34.85 -1.64 -9.07
N SER A 330 -35.92 -2.17 -8.48
CA SER A 330 -36.92 -1.35 -7.78
C SER A 330 -36.35 -0.64 -6.56
N GLU A 331 -35.50 -1.31 -5.78
CA GLU A 331 -34.91 -0.70 -4.60
C GLU A 331 -33.85 0.33 -4.96
N LEU A 332 -33.02 0.11 -5.98
CA LEU A 332 -32.05 1.13 -6.41
C LEU A 332 -32.74 2.41 -6.88
N LYS A 333 -33.85 2.28 -7.62
CA LYS A 333 -34.63 3.46 -8.01
C LYS A 333 -35.17 4.19 -6.79
N ARG A 334 -35.78 3.45 -5.86
CA ARG A 334 -36.36 4.02 -4.65
C ARG A 334 -35.32 4.65 -3.70
N SER A 335 -34.20 3.98 -3.49
CA SER A 335 -33.21 4.37 -2.48
C SER A 335 -32.17 5.36 -3.01
N ALA A 336 -31.97 5.42 -4.33
CA ALA A 336 -30.97 6.29 -4.95
C ALA A 336 -31.61 7.29 -5.94
N CYS A 337 -32.36 6.82 -6.93
CA CYS A 337 -32.85 7.68 -8.00
C CYS A 337 -33.91 8.69 -7.55
N ASP A 338 -34.84 8.30 -6.67
CA ASP A 338 -35.88 9.20 -6.13
C ASP A 338 -35.29 10.41 -5.36
N TYR A 339 -34.07 10.28 -4.85
CA TYR A 339 -33.39 11.33 -4.09
C TYR A 339 -32.52 12.25 -4.97
N LEU A 340 -32.39 11.98 -6.28
CA LEU A 340 -31.50 12.71 -7.19
C LEU A 340 -32.13 13.93 -7.88
N GLY A 341 -33.32 14.35 -7.45
CA GLY A 341 -33.99 15.58 -7.94
C GLY A 341 -34.12 15.59 -9.47
N ASP A 342 -33.58 16.61 -10.13
CA ASP A 342 -33.63 16.79 -11.59
C ASP A 342 -33.01 15.63 -12.39
N PHE A 343 -32.17 14.79 -11.76
CA PHE A 343 -31.51 13.65 -12.40
C PHE A 343 -32.25 12.31 -12.21
N ALA A 344 -33.39 12.28 -11.51
CA ALA A 344 -34.12 11.04 -11.20
C ALA A 344 -34.44 10.21 -12.46
N THR A 345 -34.98 10.84 -13.51
CA THR A 345 -35.33 10.16 -14.77
C THR A 345 -34.11 9.58 -15.48
N THR A 346 -32.98 10.28 -15.46
CA THR A 346 -31.73 9.78 -16.06
C THR A 346 -31.15 8.63 -15.24
N CYS A 347 -31.26 8.70 -13.91
CA CYS A 347 -30.88 7.62 -13.01
C CYS A 347 -31.73 6.38 -13.25
N ASP A 348 -33.06 6.51 -13.37
CA ASP A 348 -33.96 5.39 -13.63
C ASP A 348 -33.62 4.67 -14.94
N GLN A 349 -33.38 5.44 -16.01
CA GLN A 349 -32.96 4.90 -17.31
C GLN A 349 -31.62 4.16 -17.21
N PHE A 350 -30.68 4.69 -16.41
CA PHE A 350 -29.41 4.03 -16.15
C PHE A 350 -29.61 2.70 -15.40
N VAL A 351 -30.39 2.71 -14.31
CA VAL A 351 -30.66 1.51 -13.51
C VAL A 351 -31.37 0.43 -14.35
N ASP A 352 -32.37 0.81 -15.15
CA ASP A 352 -33.07 -0.12 -16.05
C ASP A 352 -32.16 -0.70 -17.13
N GLY A 353 -31.22 0.08 -17.65
CA GLY A 353 -30.29 -0.37 -18.68
C GLY A 353 -29.16 -1.24 -18.15
N VAL A 354 -28.66 -0.95 -16.94
CA VAL A 354 -27.40 -1.48 -16.43
C VAL A 354 -27.60 -2.71 -15.56
N ILE A 355 -28.59 -2.71 -14.66
CA ILE A 355 -28.78 -3.82 -13.70
C ILE A 355 -29.12 -5.15 -14.39
N PRO A 356 -29.99 -5.20 -15.41
CA PRO A 356 -30.23 -6.46 -16.14
C PRO A 356 -28.99 -7.00 -16.85
N ARG A 357 -28.16 -6.12 -17.42
CA ARG A 357 -26.91 -6.50 -18.10
C ARG A 357 -25.87 -7.03 -17.12
N LEU A 358 -25.78 -6.41 -15.94
CA LEU A 358 -24.97 -6.88 -14.82
C LEU A 358 -25.32 -8.30 -14.41
N PHE A 359 -26.62 -8.58 -14.24
CA PHE A 359 -27.10 -9.92 -13.89
C PHE A 359 -26.75 -10.95 -14.96
N ALA A 360 -27.06 -10.67 -16.23
CA ALA A 360 -26.73 -11.57 -17.34
C ALA A 360 -25.21 -11.85 -17.41
N LYS A 361 -24.38 -10.81 -17.29
CA LYS A 361 -22.92 -10.96 -17.33
C LYS A 361 -22.35 -11.72 -16.14
N PHE A 362 -22.93 -11.53 -14.94
CA PHE A 362 -22.54 -12.28 -13.75
C PHE A 362 -22.70 -13.79 -14.00
N PHE A 363 -23.84 -14.22 -14.54
CA PHE A 363 -24.04 -15.65 -14.85
C PHE A 363 -23.15 -16.12 -16.00
N GLU A 364 -22.91 -15.29 -17.02
CA GLU A 364 -21.99 -15.61 -18.12
C GLU A 364 -20.55 -15.87 -17.65
N ILE A 365 -20.00 -14.98 -16.80
CA ILE A 365 -18.65 -15.12 -16.23
C ILE A 365 -18.56 -16.42 -15.40
N ASN A 366 -19.59 -16.67 -14.60
CA ASN A 366 -19.65 -17.81 -13.68
C ASN A 366 -19.99 -19.15 -14.36
N ASN A 367 -20.45 -19.12 -15.63
CA ASN A 367 -20.73 -20.31 -16.44
C ASN A 367 -19.49 -20.82 -17.21
N SER A 368 -18.45 -19.99 -17.37
CA SER A 368 -17.25 -20.42 -18.09
C SER A 368 -16.59 -21.64 -17.39
N GLU A 369 -16.28 -22.70 -18.15
CA GLU A 369 -15.52 -23.88 -17.67
C GLU A 369 -14.15 -23.50 -17.04
N ALA A 370 -13.73 -22.26 -17.27
CA ALA A 370 -12.57 -21.64 -16.67
C ALA A 370 -12.72 -21.34 -15.17
N VAL A 371 -13.92 -21.19 -14.59
CA VAL A 371 -14.04 -20.78 -13.17
C VAL A 371 -13.60 -21.92 -12.25
N CYS A 372 -14.09 -23.14 -12.45
CA CYS A 372 -13.69 -24.28 -11.63
C CYS A 372 -12.20 -24.62 -11.77
N SER A 373 -11.67 -24.56 -12.98
CA SER A 373 -10.24 -24.78 -13.25
C SER A 373 -9.36 -23.63 -12.73
N LYS A 374 -9.81 -22.37 -12.74
CA LYS A 374 -9.08 -21.21 -12.19
C LYS A 374 -9.19 -21.06 -10.67
N VAL A 375 -10.27 -21.54 -10.05
CA VAL A 375 -10.46 -21.50 -8.59
C VAL A 375 -9.68 -22.65 -7.91
N LEU A 376 -9.46 -23.78 -8.57
CA LEU A 376 -8.83 -24.99 -7.98
C LEU A 376 -7.32 -25.18 -8.27
N ILE A 377 -6.58 -24.12 -8.65
CA ILE A 377 -5.16 -24.17 -9.08
C ILE A 377 -4.15 -24.74 -8.04
N ASP A 378 -4.53 -25.09 -6.81
CA ASP A 378 -3.64 -25.84 -5.90
C ASP A 378 -3.51 -27.34 -6.24
N THR A 379 -4.10 -27.78 -7.35
CA THR A 379 -3.93 -29.14 -7.89
C THR A 379 -3.15 -29.14 -9.20
N ALA A 380 -2.09 -28.34 -9.28
CA ALA A 380 -1.10 -28.49 -10.34
C ALA A 380 -0.20 -29.71 -10.08
N SER A 381 -0.76 -30.89 -10.30
CA SER A 381 -0.08 -32.06 -10.87
C SER A 381 -1.12 -33.17 -10.98
N PHE A 382 -1.62 -33.46 -12.17
CA PHE A 382 -1.49 -34.78 -12.81
C PHE A 382 -1.93 -34.67 -14.29
N PRO A 383 -1.35 -35.49 -15.19
CA PRO A 383 -1.58 -35.46 -16.61
C PRO A 383 -2.91 -36.11 -16.98
N SER A 384 -3.29 -35.81 -18.23
CA SER A 384 -4.37 -36.35 -19.07
C SER A 384 -4.98 -37.67 -18.66
#